data_AF-A0A2G2MBZ4-F1
#
_entry.id   AF-A0A2G2MBZ4-F1
#
_cell.length_a   1.000
_cell.length_b   1.000
_cell.length_c   1.000
_cell.angle_alpha   90.00
_cell.angle_beta   90.00
_cell.angle_gamma   90.00
#
_symmetry.space_group_name_H-M   'P 1'
#
loop_
_entity.id
_entity.type
_entity.pdbx_description
1 polymer ?
#
loop_
_entity_poly.entity_id
_entity_poly.type
_entity_poly.pdbx_seq_one_letter_code
_entity_poly.pdbx_strand_id
1 'polypeptide(L)' 'MIASTILLAHKLDMNVVAEGVEDAQQLKLLQNLDCDEIQGYYFSRPIPADDFAKLLAKGVISPPE' A
#
# COMPACT_ATOMS: atom_id res chain seq x y z
N MET A 1 -4.77 2.02 17.19
CA MET A 1 -4.97 3.26 16.42
C MET A 1 -5.23 2.95 14.94
N ILE A 2 -4.38 2.20 14.22
CA ILE A 2 -4.54 1.88 12.78
C ILE A 2 -5.96 1.37 12.45
N ALA A 3 -6.42 0.31 13.11
CA ALA A 3 -7.76 -0.25 12.87
C ALA A 3 -8.91 0.76 13.08
N SER A 4 -8.78 1.65 14.07
CA SER A 4 -9.78 2.68 14.34
C SER A 4 -9.80 3.77 13.27
N THR A 5 -8.64 4.10 12.70
CA THR A 5 -8.53 5.05 11.58
C THR A 5 -9.17 4.48 10.31
N ILE A 6 -8.88 3.22 9.99
CA ILE A 6 -9.48 2.55 8.83
C ILE A 6 -11.00 2.49 8.97
N LEU A 7 -11.48 2.03 10.14
CA LEU A 7 -12.91 1.99 10.43
C LEU A 7 -13.57 3.37 10.30
N LEU A 8 -12.94 4.43 10.81
CA LEU A 8 -13.47 5.78 10.72
C LEU A 8 -13.56 6.25 9.27
N ALA A 9 -12.51 6.05 8.47
CA ALA A 9 -12.49 6.44 7.07
C ALA A 9 -13.60 5.73 6.27
N HIS A 10 -13.75 4.41 6.45
CA HIS A 10 -14.83 3.66 5.82
C HIS A 10 -16.23 4.11 6.28
N LYS A 11 -16.39 4.50 7.56
CA LYS A 11 -17.65 5.09 8.05
C LYS A 11 -17.96 6.46 7.43
N LEU A 12 -16.94 7.14 6.92
CA LEU A 12 -17.05 8.41 6.21
C LEU A 12 -17.07 8.23 4.68
N ASP A 13 -17.16 6.99 4.18
CA ASP A 13 -17.13 6.66 2.75
C ASP A 13 -15.83 7.14 2.06
N MET A 14 -14.71 7.00 2.77
CA MET A 14 -13.37 7.38 2.30
C MET A 14 -12.47 6.15 2.14
N ASN A 15 -11.64 6.15 1.10
CA ASN A 15 -10.56 5.18 0.92
C ASN A 15 -9.35 5.52 1.81
N VAL A 16 -8.59 4.49 2.19
CA VAL A 16 -7.39 4.60 3.01
C VAL A 16 -6.17 4.07 2.28
N VAL A 17 -5.13 4.89 2.23
CA VAL A 17 -3.78 4.48 1.82
C VAL A 17 -2.93 4.33 3.08
N ALA A 18 -2.40 3.12 3.33
CA ALA A 18 -1.40 2.90 4.36
C ALA A 18 0.01 3.04 3.78
N GLU A 19 0.72 4.10 4.19
CA GLU A 19 2.09 4.38 3.76
C GLU A 19 3.13 3.76 4.71
N GLY A 20 4.31 3.43 4.17
CA GLY A 20 5.44 2.92 4.94
C GLY A 20 5.43 1.40 5.19
N VAL A 21 4.80 0.61 4.31
CA VAL A 21 4.85 -0.87 4.41
C VAL A 21 6.23 -1.40 3.98
N GLU A 22 6.98 -1.97 4.92
CA GLU A 22 8.35 -2.44 4.73
C GLU A 22 8.48 -3.97 4.69
N ASP A 23 7.51 -4.71 5.24
CA ASP A 23 7.57 -6.17 5.32
C ASP A 23 6.20 -6.87 5.12
N ALA A 24 6.26 -8.20 4.94
CA ALA A 24 5.10 -9.06 4.70
C ALA A 24 4.13 -9.12 5.91
N GLN A 25 4.62 -8.94 7.14
CA GLN A 25 3.79 -9.01 8.34
C GLN A 25 2.91 -7.76 8.43
N GLN A 26 3.47 -6.59 8.12
CA GLN A 26 2.73 -5.33 8.02
C GLN A 26 1.69 -5.39 6.91
N LEU A 27 2.05 -5.88 5.72
CA LEU A 27 1.08 -6.07 4.62
C LEU A 27 -0.08 -6.96 5.07
N LYS A 28 0.21 -8.12 5.66
CA LYS A 28 -0.81 -9.06 6.13
C LYS A 28 -1.71 -8.45 7.20
N LEU A 29 -1.16 -7.65 8.11
CA LEU A 29 -1.96 -6.92 9.10
C LEU A 29 -2.93 -5.95 8.42
N LEU A 30 -2.46 -5.15 7.47
CA LEU A 30 -3.29 -4.16 6.77
C LEU A 30 -4.38 -4.83 5.91
N GLN A 31 -4.06 -5.95 5.26
CA GLN A 31 -5.04 -6.77 4.53
C GLN A 31 -6.14 -7.31 5.46
N ASN A 32 -5.78 -7.80 6.66
CA ASN A 32 -6.75 -8.28 7.64
C ASN A 32 -7.63 -7.17 8.23
N LEU A 33 -7.20 -5.91 8.10
CA LEU A 33 -7.95 -4.73 8.52
C LEU A 33 -8.74 -4.09 7.36
N ASP A 34 -8.80 -4.75 6.20
CA ASP A 34 -9.47 -4.26 4.99
C ASP A 34 -8.96 -2.89 4.51
N CYS A 35 -7.65 -2.60 4.65
CA CYS A 35 -7.07 -1.38 4.08
C CYS A 35 -7.13 -1.40 2.55
N ASP A 36 -7.56 -0.30 1.93
CA ASP A 36 -7.88 -0.23 0.50
C ASP A 36 -6.62 -0.24 -0.37
N GLU A 37 -5.64 0.58 0.00
CA GLU A 37 -4.41 0.78 -0.75
C GLU A 37 -3.20 0.81 0.20
N ILE A 38 -2.03 0.48 -0.34
CA ILE A 38 -0.78 0.49 0.40
C ILE A 38 0.34 1.14 -0.42
N GLN A 39 1.30 1.73 0.28
CA GLN A 39 2.56 2.17 -0.28
C GLN A 39 3.70 1.79 0.66
N GLY A 40 4.81 1.31 0.12
CA GLY A 40 6.02 1.14 0.92
C GLY A 40 7.11 0.35 0.22
N TYR A 41 8.27 0.29 0.87
CA TYR A 41 9.49 -0.33 0.34
C TYR A 41 9.35 -1.83 0.13
N TYR A 42 8.39 -2.47 0.79
CA TYR A 42 8.05 -3.86 0.52
C TYR A 42 7.63 -4.06 -0.94
N PHE A 43 6.99 -3.08 -1.58
CA PHE A 43 6.61 -3.17 -2.99
C PHE A 43 7.56 -2.43 -3.91
N SER A 44 7.93 -1.20 -3.53
CA SER A 44 8.81 -0.37 -4.35
C SER A 44 9.46 0.72 -3.52
N ARG A 45 10.74 0.99 -3.79
CA ARG A 45 11.39 2.22 -3.33
C ARG A 45 10.97 3.38 -4.25
N PRO A 46 11.14 4.64 -3.84
CA PRO A 46 11.08 5.77 -4.76
C PRO A 46 12.04 5.53 -5.92
N ILE A 47 11.52 5.69 -7.13
CA ILE A 47 12.25 5.49 -8.38
C ILE A 47 12.24 6.77 -9.23
N PRO A 48 13.23 6.97 -10.12
CA PRO A 48 13.20 8.07 -11.09
C PRO A 48 11.95 8.02 -11.98
N ALA A 49 11.57 9.17 -12.54
CA ALA A 49 10.39 9.30 -13.39
C ALA A 49 10.40 8.35 -14.59
N ASP A 50 11.57 8.18 -15.24
CA ASP A 50 11.72 7.28 -16.40
C ASP A 50 11.48 5.81 -16.02
N ASP A 51 11.87 5.41 -14.81
CA ASP A 51 11.64 4.06 -14.32
C ASP A 51 10.19 3.87 -13.87
N PHE A 52 9.56 4.91 -13.31
CA PHE A 52 8.14 4.90 -13.03
C PHE A 52 7.30 4.75 -14.32
N ALA A 53 7.66 5.42 -15.42
CA ALA A 53 6.96 5.26 -16.70
C ALA A 53 7.02 3.81 -17.21
N LYS A 54 8.17 3.13 -17.07
CA LYS A 54 8.31 1.71 -17.41
C LYS A 54 7.47 0.82 -16.48
N LEU A 55 7.45 1.13 -15.19
CA LEU A 55 6.66 0.42 -14.19
C LEU A 55 5.16 0.52 -14.49
N LEU A 56 4.69 1.73 -14.80
CA LEU A 56 3.31 2.00 -15.15
C LEU A 56 2.89 1.27 -16.44
N ALA A 57 3.78 1.22 -17.44
CA ALA A 57 3.55 0.44 -18.66
C ALA A 57 3.45 -1.08 -18.42
N LYS A 58 4.17 -1.61 -17.41
CA LYS A 58 4.04 -3.02 -16.97
C LYS A 58 2.70 -3.28 -16.26
N GLY A 59 2.17 -2.29 -15.55
CA GLY A 59 0.84 -2.32 -14.90
C GLY A 59 0.74 -3.16 -13.63
N VAL A 60 1.76 -3.97 -13.30
CA VAL A 60 1.79 -4.79 -12.08
C VAL A 60 3.18 -4.82 -11.45
N ILE A 61 3.20 -4.76 -10.12
CA ILE A 61 4.37 -5.00 -9.29
C ILE A 61 4.07 -6.11 -8.29
N SER A 62 5.05 -6.97 -8.06
CA SER A 62 4.97 -8.04 -7.07
C SER A 62 5.96 -7.70 -5.95
N PRO A 63 5.57 -7.87 -4.68
CA PRO A 63 6.52 -7.75 -3.58
C PRO A 63 7.57 -8.86 -3.66
N PRO A 64 8.74 -8.70 -3.02
CA PRO A 64 9.71 -9.77 -2.87
C PRO A 64 9.09 -10.92 -2.06
N GLU A 65 9.51 -12.15 -2.39
CA GLU A 65 9.11 -13.38 -1.68
C GLU A 65 9.33 -13.29 -0.16
#